data_AF-A0ABD7U7E3-F1
#
_entry.id   AF-A0ABD7U7E3-F1
#
_cell.length_a   1.000
_cell.length_b   1.000
_cell.length_c   1.000
_cell.angle_alpha   90.00
_cell.angle_beta   90.00
_cell.angle_gamma   90.00
#
_symmetry.space_group_name_H-M   'P 1'
#
loop_
_entity.id
_entity.type
_entity.pdbx_description
1 polymer ?
#
loop_
_entity_poly.entity_id
_entity_poly.type
_entity_poly.pdbx_seq_one_letter_code
_entity_poly.pdbx_strand_id
1 'polypeptide(L)'
;MANNTMIDIADNSLYPLSAFVLEQNFKQRLDDTFNEILPANKELVPPRIEIVRVLARTTPSNEALYDVAAVLVTRQTDRIILSDAMASSATDEELRKNENNEVFMQKVEKIATEKSKFFSSDIEISYNKETKLNPTLKSPLCIELTGFNERNFYRFYYEKTNIEYIYDPATHLCLSYYINKGDDRILDIYGIRNWIESLPEKKISITTLANSYKIIGL
;
A
#
# COMPACT_ATOMS: atom_id res chain seq x y z
N MET A 1 -13.01 50.69 -4.29
CA MET A 1 -13.07 49.21 -4.15
C MET A 1 -12.42 48.63 -5.39
N ALA A 2 -11.41 47.77 -5.24
CA ALA A 2 -10.77 47.12 -6.37
C ALA A 2 -11.55 45.83 -6.70
N ASN A 3 -12.06 45.71 -7.92
CA ASN A 3 -12.83 44.57 -8.44
C ASN A 3 -11.97 43.64 -9.31
N ASN A 4 -10.66 43.60 -9.07
CA ASN A 4 -9.75 42.79 -9.88
C ASN A 4 -9.97 41.30 -9.58
N THR A 5 -9.95 40.48 -10.62
CA THR A 5 -10.05 39.02 -10.55
C THR A 5 -8.95 38.38 -11.41
N MET A 6 -8.74 37.07 -11.23
CA MET A 6 -7.85 36.30 -12.11
C MET A 6 -8.42 36.28 -13.53
N ILE A 7 -7.63 36.73 -14.51
CA ILE A 7 -8.01 36.80 -15.93
C ILE A 7 -7.14 35.94 -16.83
N ASP A 8 -6.00 35.46 -16.34
CA ASP A 8 -5.06 34.64 -17.09
C ASP A 8 -4.19 33.78 -16.16
N ILE A 9 -3.55 32.77 -16.72
CA ILE A 9 -2.66 31.83 -16.02
C ILE A 9 -1.31 31.85 -16.73
N ALA A 10 -0.25 32.19 -16.00
CA ALA A 10 1.09 32.20 -16.56
C ALA A 10 1.59 30.79 -16.90
N ASP A 11 2.49 30.71 -17.87
CA ASP A 11 3.12 29.45 -18.28
C ASP A 11 3.71 28.70 -17.08
N ASN A 12 3.55 27.38 -17.06
CA ASN A 12 4.02 26.49 -16.00
C ASN A 12 3.54 26.85 -14.57
N SER A 13 2.44 27.61 -14.45
CA SER A 13 1.84 27.96 -13.15
C SER A 13 0.77 26.97 -12.69
N LEU A 14 0.40 26.01 -13.55
CA LEU A 14 -0.45 24.89 -13.19
C LEU A 14 0.40 23.70 -12.78
N TYR A 15 0.12 23.17 -11.60
CA TYR A 15 0.80 22.01 -11.03
C TYR A 15 -0.21 20.87 -10.88
N PRO A 16 0.20 19.61 -11.12
CA PRO A 16 -0.68 18.47 -10.88
C PRO A 16 -0.93 18.32 -9.38
N LEU A 17 -2.12 17.82 -9.01
CA LEU A 17 -2.47 17.58 -7.60
C LEU A 17 -1.50 16.61 -6.93
N SER A 18 -0.94 15.66 -7.67
CA SER A 18 0.08 14.72 -7.21
C SER A 18 1.33 15.42 -6.66
N ALA A 19 1.66 16.65 -7.10
CA ALA A 19 2.79 17.41 -6.57
C ALA A 19 2.59 17.86 -5.11
N PHE A 20 1.34 17.89 -4.61
CA PHE A 20 0.97 18.39 -3.29
C PHE A 20 0.62 17.28 -2.28
N VAL A 21 0.83 16.01 -2.67
CA VAL A 21 0.51 14.84 -1.85
C VAL A 21 1.79 14.06 -1.54
N LEU A 22 1.88 13.47 -0.35
CA LEU A 22 3.06 12.70 0.09
C LEU A 22 2.94 11.22 -0.24
N GLU A 23 1.71 10.71 -0.23
CA GLU A 23 1.34 9.31 -0.41
C GLU A 23 1.62 8.84 -1.84
N GLN A 24 2.51 7.87 -2.02
CA GLN A 24 2.92 7.37 -3.33
C GLN A 24 1.74 6.80 -4.13
N ASN A 25 0.85 6.03 -3.48
CA ASN A 25 -0.33 5.47 -4.14
C ASN A 25 -1.28 6.56 -4.63
N PHE A 26 -1.48 7.64 -3.86
CA PHE A 26 -2.33 8.75 -4.30
C PHE A 26 -1.69 9.54 -5.44
N LYS A 27 -0.38 9.81 -5.37
CA LYS A 27 0.35 10.49 -6.45
C LYS A 27 0.20 9.73 -7.77
N GLN A 28 0.51 8.43 -7.73
CA GLN A 28 0.43 7.58 -8.90
C GLN A 28 -1.01 7.43 -9.39
N ARG A 29 -1.99 7.28 -8.50
CA ARG A 29 -3.40 7.21 -8.89
C ARG A 29 -3.89 8.48 -9.56
N LEU A 30 -3.55 9.66 -9.02
CA LEU A 30 -3.92 10.94 -9.62
C LEU A 30 -3.36 11.06 -11.03
N ASP A 31 -2.07 10.76 -11.21
CA ASP A 31 -1.40 10.85 -12.51
C ASP A 31 -1.91 9.79 -13.49
N ASP A 32 -2.01 8.53 -13.08
CA ASP A 32 -2.41 7.43 -13.95
C ASP A 32 -3.92 7.47 -14.27
N THR A 33 -4.78 8.03 -13.40
CA THR A 33 -6.19 8.32 -13.74
C THR A 33 -6.30 9.50 -14.71
N PHE A 34 -5.53 10.57 -14.53
CA PHE A 34 -5.50 11.71 -15.46
C PHE A 34 -5.05 11.28 -16.87
N ASN A 35 -4.08 10.37 -16.93
CA ASN A 35 -3.56 9.82 -18.19
C ASN A 35 -4.39 8.64 -18.74
N GLU A 36 -5.57 8.37 -18.19
CA GLU A 36 -6.48 7.28 -18.62
C GLU A 36 -5.88 5.87 -18.57
N ILE A 37 -4.80 5.67 -17.79
CA ILE A 37 -4.17 4.35 -17.56
C ILE A 37 -4.99 3.55 -16.53
N LEU A 38 -5.51 4.24 -15.52
CA LEU A 38 -6.36 3.66 -14.48
C LEU A 38 -7.79 4.20 -14.59
N PRO A 39 -8.81 3.37 -14.28
CA PRO A 39 -10.17 3.84 -14.23
C PRO A 39 -10.37 4.90 -13.15
N ALA A 40 -11.23 5.87 -13.44
CA ALA A 40 -11.69 6.83 -12.43
C ALA A 40 -12.63 6.11 -11.44
N ASN A 41 -12.14 5.90 -10.22
CA ASN A 41 -12.98 5.38 -9.14
C ASN A 41 -13.94 6.48 -8.69
N LYS A 42 -15.25 6.21 -8.80
CA LYS A 42 -16.29 7.16 -8.39
C LYS A 42 -16.60 7.09 -6.89
N GLU A 43 -16.30 5.95 -6.27
CA GLU A 43 -16.61 5.65 -4.87
C GLU A 43 -15.46 4.89 -4.22
N LEU A 44 -15.35 5.00 -2.90
CA LEU A 44 -14.45 4.19 -2.10
C LEU A 44 -15.07 2.81 -1.88
N VAL A 45 -14.26 1.77 -1.92
CA VAL A 45 -14.68 0.39 -1.64
C VAL A 45 -14.21 -0.07 -0.26
N PRO A 46 -14.84 -1.10 0.35
CA PRO A 46 -14.27 -1.74 1.52
C PRO A 46 -12.86 -2.30 1.21
N PRO A 47 -11.87 -2.05 2.08
CA PRO A 47 -10.55 -2.63 1.90
C PRO A 47 -10.60 -4.13 2.21
N ARG A 48 -9.64 -4.88 1.66
CA ARG A 48 -9.49 -6.31 1.92
C ARG A 48 -8.05 -6.74 1.69
N ILE A 49 -7.69 -7.89 2.23
CA ILE A 49 -6.42 -8.55 1.95
C ILE A 49 -6.70 -9.73 1.01
N GLU A 50 -6.09 -9.70 -0.17
CA GLU A 50 -6.07 -10.82 -1.10
C GLU A 50 -4.69 -11.47 -1.09
N ILE A 51 -4.59 -12.75 -0.78
CA ILE A 51 -3.35 -13.51 -0.92
C ILE A 51 -3.30 -14.08 -2.34
N VAL A 52 -2.31 -13.65 -3.11
CA VAL A 52 -2.19 -13.93 -4.56
C VAL A 52 -0.75 -14.20 -4.95
N ARG A 53 -0.55 -14.62 -6.21
CA ARG A 53 0.78 -14.76 -6.80
C ARG A 53 1.27 -13.40 -7.28
N VAL A 54 2.51 -13.05 -6.93
CA VAL A 54 3.16 -11.80 -7.33
C VAL A 54 4.44 -12.13 -8.07
N LEU A 55 4.65 -11.52 -9.24
CA LEU A 55 5.86 -11.73 -10.04
C LEU A 55 7.08 -11.31 -9.21
N ALA A 56 7.97 -12.27 -8.97
CA ALA A 56 9.22 -12.05 -8.26
C ALA A 56 10.35 -11.69 -9.24
N ARG A 57 10.52 -12.50 -10.29
CA ARG A 57 11.50 -12.27 -11.37
C ARG A 57 11.18 -13.08 -12.62
N THR A 58 11.82 -12.71 -13.71
CA THR A 58 11.80 -13.46 -14.96
C THR A 58 13.19 -14.04 -15.22
N THR A 59 13.27 -15.33 -15.53
CA THR A 59 14.54 -16.01 -15.83
C THR A 59 15.10 -15.58 -17.21
N PRO A 60 16.38 -15.88 -17.52
CA PRO A 60 16.92 -15.65 -18.86
C PRO A 60 16.18 -16.39 -19.99
N SER A 61 15.44 -17.45 -19.67
CA SER A 61 14.59 -18.18 -20.61
C SER A 61 13.16 -17.62 -20.72
N ASN A 62 12.92 -16.41 -20.22
CA ASN A 62 11.62 -15.74 -20.18
C ASN A 62 10.54 -16.49 -19.35
N GLU A 63 10.95 -17.31 -18.39
CA GLU A 63 10.01 -17.93 -17.45
C GLU A 63 9.68 -16.94 -16.32
N ALA A 64 8.39 -16.69 -16.10
CA ALA A 64 7.90 -15.87 -15.00
C ALA A 64 7.86 -16.69 -13.71
N LEU A 65 8.60 -16.26 -12.70
CA LEU A 65 8.65 -16.87 -11.38
C LEU A 65 7.89 -16.01 -10.38
N TYR A 66 7.02 -16.64 -9.61
CA TYR A 66 6.11 -15.95 -8.70
C TYR A 66 6.43 -16.28 -7.25
N ASP A 67 6.22 -15.30 -6.37
CA ASP A 67 6.05 -15.55 -4.94
C ASP A 67 4.55 -15.46 -4.56
N VAL A 68 4.21 -15.85 -3.34
CA VAL A 68 2.86 -15.75 -2.79
C VAL A 68 2.88 -14.74 -1.65
N ALA A 69 2.15 -13.64 -1.81
CA ALA A 69 2.17 -12.53 -0.86
C ALA A 69 0.75 -12.06 -0.51
N ALA A 70 0.60 -11.48 0.68
CA ALA A 70 -0.60 -10.75 1.05
C ALA A 70 -0.61 -9.40 0.34
N VAL A 71 -1.74 -9.05 -0.27
CA VAL A 71 -1.93 -7.77 -0.96
C VAL A 71 -3.08 -7.04 -0.31
N LEU A 72 -2.79 -5.91 0.32
CA LEU A 72 -3.80 -5.00 0.83
C LEU A 72 -4.40 -4.22 -0.33
N VAL A 73 -5.67 -4.49 -0.63
CA VAL A 73 -6.47 -3.68 -1.53
C VAL A 73 -7.04 -2.52 -0.73
N THR A 74 -6.58 -1.30 -1.00
CA THR A 74 -7.03 -0.09 -0.30
C THR A 74 -8.46 0.29 -0.70
N ARG A 75 -9.03 1.26 0.03
CA ARG A 75 -10.34 1.85 -0.30
C ARG A 75 -10.37 2.52 -1.67
N GLN A 76 -9.22 2.97 -2.15
CA GLN A 76 -9.02 3.55 -3.48
C GLN A 76 -8.70 2.46 -4.53
N THR A 77 -8.84 1.18 -4.20
CA THR A 77 -8.52 0.03 -5.08
C THR A 77 -7.04 -0.13 -5.45
N ASP A 78 -6.14 0.52 -4.71
CA ASP A 78 -4.69 0.32 -4.86
C ASP A 78 -4.30 -1.05 -4.33
N ARG A 79 -3.44 -1.77 -5.04
CA ARG A 79 -2.91 -3.07 -4.60
C ARG A 79 -1.55 -2.88 -3.95
N ILE A 80 -1.51 -2.93 -2.62
CA ILE A 80 -0.29 -2.74 -1.83
C ILE A 80 0.25 -4.10 -1.41
N ILE A 81 1.36 -4.53 -2.02
CA ILE A 81 1.95 -5.85 -1.79
C ILE A 81 2.77 -5.80 -0.50
N LEU A 82 2.38 -6.59 0.50
CA LEU A 82 3.06 -6.72 1.79
C LEU A 82 4.11 -7.82 1.71
N SER A 83 5.27 -7.49 1.12
CA SER A 83 6.35 -8.41 0.81
C SER A 83 7.30 -8.60 2.00
N ASP A 84 7.61 -9.84 2.35
CA ASP A 84 8.59 -10.18 3.40
C ASP A 84 10.06 -10.09 2.92
N ALA A 85 10.26 -9.66 1.67
CA ALA A 85 11.54 -9.59 0.96
C ALA A 85 12.24 -10.94 0.69
N MET A 86 11.66 -12.07 1.09
CA MET A 86 12.30 -13.39 0.97
C MET A 86 12.38 -13.88 -0.47
N ALA A 87 11.44 -13.46 -1.33
CA ALA A 87 11.44 -13.79 -2.76
C ALA A 87 12.75 -13.41 -3.45
N SER A 88 13.39 -12.30 -3.05
CA SER A 88 14.64 -11.83 -3.63
C SER A 88 15.77 -12.86 -3.47
N SER A 89 15.82 -13.53 -2.31
CA SER A 89 16.83 -14.54 -1.93
C SER A 89 16.46 -15.98 -2.28
N ALA A 90 15.20 -16.26 -2.65
CA ALA A 90 14.74 -17.61 -2.96
C ALA A 90 15.40 -18.17 -4.24
N THR A 91 15.53 -19.48 -4.33
CA THR A 91 15.99 -20.13 -5.58
C THR A 91 14.89 -20.15 -6.63
N ASP A 92 15.27 -20.26 -7.91
CA ASP A 92 14.30 -20.36 -9.00
C ASP A 92 13.43 -21.63 -8.86
N GLU A 93 14.01 -22.74 -8.40
CA GLU A 93 13.29 -23.97 -8.07
C GLU A 93 12.22 -23.78 -6.98
N GLU A 94 12.50 -22.98 -5.96
CA GLU A 94 11.54 -22.68 -4.90
C GLU A 94 10.40 -21.80 -5.39
N LEU A 95 10.69 -20.76 -6.18
CA LEU A 95 9.66 -19.89 -6.75
C LEU A 95 8.78 -20.64 -7.74
N ARG A 96 9.36 -21.52 -8.56
CA ARG A 96 8.62 -22.35 -9.52
C ARG A 96 7.59 -23.25 -8.85
N LYS A 97 7.86 -23.73 -7.63
CA LYS A 97 6.89 -24.53 -6.85
C LYS A 97 5.62 -23.76 -6.51
N ASN A 98 5.64 -22.42 -6.48
CA ASN A 98 4.46 -21.62 -6.16
C ASN A 98 3.37 -21.70 -7.25
N GLU A 99 3.68 -22.14 -8.46
CA GLU A 99 2.68 -22.47 -9.49
C GLU A 99 1.80 -23.66 -9.09
N ASN A 100 2.30 -24.57 -8.25
CA ASN A 100 1.51 -25.67 -7.73
C ASN A 100 0.46 -25.16 -6.73
N ASN A 101 -0.80 -25.54 -6.92
CA ASN A 101 -1.91 -25.08 -6.09
C ASN A 101 -1.86 -25.59 -4.64
N GLU A 102 -1.28 -26.76 -4.38
CA GLU A 102 -1.10 -27.29 -3.01
C GLU A 102 -0.07 -26.45 -2.25
N VAL A 103 1.07 -26.14 -2.89
CA VAL A 103 2.12 -25.27 -2.33
C VAL A 103 1.58 -23.87 -2.08
N PHE A 104 0.81 -23.34 -3.03
CA PHE A 104 0.12 -22.06 -2.86
C PHE A 104 -0.81 -22.06 -1.65
N MET A 105 -1.65 -23.08 -1.49
CA MET A 105 -2.58 -23.16 -0.36
C MET A 105 -1.85 -23.25 1.00
N GLN A 106 -0.76 -23.99 1.08
CA GLN A 106 0.07 -24.04 2.30
C GLN A 106 0.62 -22.66 2.67
N LYS A 107 1.09 -21.88 1.69
CA LYS A 107 1.53 -20.50 1.92
C LYS A 107 0.38 -19.58 2.30
N VAL A 108 -0.80 -19.71 1.66
CA VAL A 108 -2.01 -18.96 2.01
C VAL A 108 -2.38 -19.16 3.47
N GLU A 109 -2.43 -20.40 3.95
CA GLU A 109 -2.77 -20.70 5.35
C GLU A 109 -1.80 -20.04 6.33
N LYS A 110 -0.50 -20.11 6.03
CA LYS A 110 0.54 -19.48 6.85
C LYS A 110 0.39 -17.96 6.88
N ILE A 111 0.28 -17.33 5.72
CA ILE A 111 0.16 -15.87 5.59
C ILE A 111 -1.13 -15.37 6.25
N ALA A 112 -2.26 -16.03 6.00
CA ALA A 112 -3.55 -15.67 6.60
C ALA A 112 -3.49 -15.76 8.13
N THR A 113 -2.87 -16.81 8.68
CA THR A 113 -2.67 -16.98 10.13
C THR A 113 -1.73 -15.94 10.74
N GLU A 114 -0.75 -15.46 9.97
CA GLU A 114 0.15 -14.39 10.43
C GLU A 114 -0.55 -13.02 10.40
N LYS A 115 -1.29 -12.71 9.32
CA LYS A 115 -2.01 -11.44 9.18
C LYS A 115 -3.19 -11.33 10.14
N SER A 116 -3.91 -12.41 10.42
CA SER A 116 -5.03 -12.40 11.39
C SER A 116 -4.64 -12.04 12.83
N LYS A 117 -3.33 -12.00 13.15
CA LYS A 117 -2.83 -11.52 14.45
C LYS A 117 -2.83 -9.99 14.56
N PHE A 118 -2.79 -9.29 13.44
CA PHE A 118 -2.68 -7.82 13.37
C PHE A 118 -3.94 -7.18 12.79
N PHE A 119 -4.63 -7.90 11.91
CA PHE A 119 -5.87 -7.50 11.28
C PHE A 119 -7.05 -8.23 11.94
N SER A 120 -8.06 -7.46 12.38
CA SER A 120 -9.30 -7.98 12.97
C SER A 120 -10.16 -8.68 11.92
N SER A 121 -11.24 -9.33 12.37
CA SER A 121 -12.22 -9.95 11.48
C SER A 121 -13.04 -8.97 10.65
N ASP A 122 -12.89 -7.65 10.86
CA ASP A 122 -13.65 -6.62 10.15
C ASP A 122 -13.15 -6.44 8.71
N ILE A 123 -11.90 -6.82 8.43
CA ILE A 123 -11.34 -6.85 7.09
C ILE A 123 -11.36 -8.27 6.52
N GLU A 124 -11.82 -8.40 5.28
CA GLU A 124 -11.80 -9.69 4.58
C GLU A 124 -10.36 -10.09 4.27
N ILE A 125 -9.97 -11.30 4.68
CA ILE A 125 -8.74 -11.96 4.24
C ILE A 125 -9.13 -13.15 3.37
N SER A 126 -8.95 -13.02 2.06
CA SER A 126 -9.25 -14.05 1.08
C SER A 126 -8.02 -14.37 0.22
N TYR A 127 -8.17 -15.34 -0.70
CA TYR A 127 -7.11 -15.73 -1.61
C TYR A 127 -7.64 -15.88 -3.02
N ASN A 128 -6.77 -15.71 -4.02
CA ASN A 128 -7.12 -15.94 -5.41
C ASN A 128 -5.97 -16.66 -6.14
N LYS A 129 -6.26 -17.89 -6.58
CA LYS A 129 -5.29 -18.76 -7.27
C LYS A 129 -5.00 -18.27 -8.70
N GLU A 130 -5.98 -17.70 -9.36
CA GLU A 130 -5.86 -17.30 -10.77
C GLU A 130 -5.18 -15.94 -10.92
N THR A 131 -5.25 -15.10 -9.89
CA THR A 131 -4.65 -13.76 -9.92
C THR A 131 -3.14 -13.83 -9.83
N LYS A 132 -2.48 -13.31 -10.88
CA LYS A 132 -1.04 -13.09 -10.94
C LYS A 132 -0.79 -11.60 -11.10
N LEU A 133 -0.22 -10.97 -10.09
CA LEU A 133 0.13 -9.56 -10.12
C LEU A 133 1.55 -9.37 -10.63
N ASN A 134 1.75 -8.34 -11.44
CA ASN A 134 3.08 -7.89 -11.80
C ASN A 134 3.24 -6.43 -11.34
N PRO A 135 4.06 -6.16 -10.31
CA PRO A 135 4.25 -4.80 -9.78
C PRO A 135 4.93 -3.85 -10.78
N THR A 136 5.53 -4.35 -11.86
CA THR A 136 6.09 -3.49 -12.92
C THR A 136 5.02 -2.95 -13.87
N LEU A 137 3.80 -3.50 -13.85
CA LEU A 137 2.69 -3.00 -14.64
C LEU A 137 1.97 -1.87 -13.88
N LYS A 138 1.52 -0.87 -14.63
CA LYS A 138 0.76 0.25 -14.07
C LYS A 138 -0.72 -0.06 -13.82
N SER A 139 -1.26 -1.13 -14.42
CA SER A 139 -2.67 -1.50 -14.31
C SER A 139 -2.83 -3.00 -14.01
N PRO A 140 -3.46 -3.39 -12.90
CA PRO A 140 -3.93 -2.52 -11.81
C PRO A 140 -2.74 -1.84 -11.09
N LEU A 141 -2.97 -0.70 -10.42
CA LEU A 141 -1.95 -0.02 -9.64
C LEU A 141 -1.44 -0.96 -8.54
N CYS A 142 -0.18 -1.34 -8.63
CA CYS A 142 0.50 -2.21 -7.68
C CYS A 142 1.72 -1.50 -7.11
N ILE A 143 1.83 -1.46 -5.78
CA ILE A 143 3.02 -0.92 -5.10
C ILE A 143 3.54 -1.95 -4.11
N GLU A 144 4.81 -2.33 -4.25
CA GLU A 144 5.46 -3.24 -3.33
C GLU A 144 6.06 -2.51 -2.13
N LEU A 145 5.74 -3.01 -0.94
CA LEU A 145 6.35 -2.65 0.34
C LEU A 145 7.30 -3.79 0.75
N THR A 146 8.53 -3.75 0.22
CA THR A 146 9.55 -4.77 0.48
C THR A 146 10.02 -4.72 1.94
N GLY A 147 10.01 -5.87 2.62
CA GLY A 147 10.41 -5.99 4.02
C GLY A 147 9.33 -5.60 5.02
N PHE A 148 8.06 -5.56 4.61
CA PHE A 148 6.95 -5.18 5.47
C PHE A 148 6.79 -6.16 6.65
N ASN A 149 6.88 -5.64 7.86
CA ASN A 149 6.72 -6.40 9.09
C ASN A 149 6.01 -5.56 10.17
N GLU A 150 4.82 -5.99 10.57
CA GLU A 150 3.93 -5.27 11.48
C GLU A 150 4.56 -4.93 12.85
N ARG A 151 5.62 -5.61 13.27
CA ARG A 151 6.19 -5.49 14.62
C ARG A 151 7.14 -4.31 14.84
N ASN A 152 7.69 -3.74 13.78
CA ASN A 152 8.77 -2.74 13.88
C ASN A 152 8.28 -1.29 13.74
N PHE A 153 6.97 -1.09 13.68
CA PHE A 153 6.38 0.21 13.43
C PHE A 153 6.28 1.08 14.69
N TYR A 154 6.34 2.39 14.47
CA TYR A 154 5.98 3.42 15.42
C TYR A 154 4.82 4.23 14.85
N ARG A 155 4.09 4.92 15.72
CA ARG A 155 3.05 5.87 15.30
C ARG A 155 3.40 7.31 15.65
N PHE A 156 3.02 8.22 14.76
CA PHE A 156 3.23 9.65 14.90
C PHE A 156 2.03 10.42 14.34
N TYR A 157 1.30 11.08 15.23
CA TYR A 157 0.21 11.99 14.86
C TYR A 157 0.75 13.39 14.55
N TYR A 158 0.40 13.91 13.36
CA TYR A 158 0.77 15.25 12.92
C TYR A 158 -0.41 16.22 13.02
N GLU A 159 -0.44 16.98 14.12
CA GLU A 159 -1.54 17.88 14.49
C GLU A 159 -1.92 18.91 13.42
N LYS A 160 -0.96 19.36 12.58
CA LYS A 160 -1.24 20.41 11.58
C LYS A 160 -2.17 19.95 10.46
N THR A 161 -2.14 18.67 10.12
CA THR A 161 -2.97 18.09 9.04
C THR A 161 -3.96 17.06 9.56
N ASN A 162 -3.92 16.74 10.85
CA ASN A 162 -4.64 15.63 11.47
C ASN A 162 -4.37 14.28 10.77
N ILE A 163 -3.15 14.04 10.31
CA ILE A 163 -2.76 12.75 9.72
C ILE A 163 -1.94 11.97 10.74
N GLU A 164 -2.26 10.69 10.93
CA GLU A 164 -1.39 9.76 11.66
C GLU A 164 -0.53 8.96 10.68
N TYR A 165 0.76 8.91 10.99
CA TYR A 165 1.77 8.19 10.23
C TYR A 165 2.23 6.98 11.04
N ILE A 166 2.13 5.80 10.45
CA ILE A 166 2.60 4.53 11.01
C ILE A 166 3.85 4.15 10.21
N TYR A 167 5.03 4.25 10.79
CA TYR A 167 6.29 4.11 10.05
C TYR A 167 7.27 3.11 10.68
N ASP A 168 8.01 2.41 9.83
CA ASP A 168 9.11 1.52 10.22
C ASP A 168 10.45 2.16 9.83
N PRO A 169 11.28 2.59 10.79
CA PRO A 169 12.55 3.24 10.50
C PRO A 169 13.62 2.30 9.91
N ALA A 170 13.46 0.98 10.00
CA ALA A 170 14.41 0.02 9.44
C ALA A 170 14.19 -0.19 7.94
N THR A 171 12.92 -0.28 7.52
CA THR A 171 12.53 -0.52 6.12
C THR A 171 12.15 0.75 5.36
N HIS A 172 12.05 1.88 6.05
CA HIS A 172 11.61 3.17 5.49
C HIS A 172 10.20 3.10 4.87
N LEU A 173 9.34 2.25 5.42
CA LEU A 173 7.95 2.13 5.01
C LEU A 173 7.07 2.96 5.93
N CYS A 174 5.99 3.54 5.37
CA CYS A 174 5.04 4.32 6.12
C CYS A 174 3.61 4.11 5.57
N LEU A 175 2.65 3.91 6.47
CA LEU A 175 1.23 4.03 6.17
C LEU A 175 0.72 5.37 6.74
N SER A 176 -0.21 6.03 6.08
CA SER A 176 -0.84 7.25 6.57
C SER A 176 -2.36 7.18 6.48
N TYR A 177 -3.03 7.81 7.43
CA TYR A 177 -4.48 8.01 7.36
C TYR A 177 -4.89 9.31 8.05
N TYR A 178 -5.97 9.89 7.57
CA TYR A 178 -6.58 11.07 8.17
C TYR A 178 -7.39 10.70 9.41
N ILE A 179 -7.20 11.46 10.48
CA ILE A 179 -7.96 11.39 11.73
C ILE A 179 -8.98 12.51 11.72
N ASN A 180 -10.25 12.14 11.65
CA ASN A 180 -11.33 13.08 11.86
C ASN A 180 -11.69 13.08 13.35
N LYS A 181 -11.53 14.23 14.03
CA LYS A 181 -11.88 14.34 15.46
C LYS A 181 -13.34 13.95 15.68
N GLY A 182 -13.57 12.77 16.24
CA GLY A 182 -14.89 12.19 16.51
C GLY A 182 -15.32 11.04 15.60
N ASP A 183 -14.50 10.64 14.62
CA ASP A 183 -14.83 9.54 13.70
C ASP A 183 -13.59 8.78 13.18
N ASP A 184 -12.92 8.03 14.07
CA ASP A 184 -11.72 7.24 13.73
C ASP A 184 -12.05 5.91 13.03
N ARG A 185 -12.99 5.93 12.08
CA ARG A 185 -13.46 4.73 11.39
C ARG A 185 -12.41 4.08 10.51
N ILE A 186 -11.34 4.78 10.14
CA ILE A 186 -10.34 4.21 9.22
C ILE A 186 -9.68 2.98 9.82
N LEU A 187 -9.32 3.02 11.11
CA LEU A 187 -8.72 1.88 11.77
C LEU A 187 -9.66 0.68 11.85
N ASP A 188 -10.96 0.93 12.04
CA ASP A 188 -11.99 -0.12 12.09
C ASP A 188 -12.27 -0.70 10.70
N ILE A 189 -12.39 0.16 9.69
CA ILE A 189 -12.60 -0.24 8.29
C ILE A 189 -11.47 -1.13 7.77
N TYR A 190 -10.23 -0.84 8.18
CA TYR A 190 -9.06 -1.65 7.84
C TYR A 190 -8.81 -2.81 8.82
N GLY A 191 -9.58 -2.90 9.91
CA GLY A 191 -9.39 -3.91 10.96
C GLY A 191 -8.04 -3.80 11.69
N ILE A 192 -7.39 -2.64 11.71
CA ILE A 192 -6.03 -2.48 12.25
C ILE A 192 -5.99 -1.77 13.60
N ARG A 193 -7.13 -1.36 14.18
CA ARG A 193 -7.18 -0.58 15.43
C ARG A 193 -6.30 -1.16 16.54
N ASN A 194 -6.49 -2.43 16.88
CA ASN A 194 -5.75 -3.09 17.95
C ASN A 194 -4.23 -3.10 17.69
N TRP A 195 -3.83 -3.32 16.44
CA TRP A 195 -2.43 -3.28 16.05
C TRP A 195 -1.87 -1.87 16.24
N ILE A 196 -2.51 -0.84 15.67
CA ILE A 196 -2.01 0.53 15.72
C ILE A 196 -1.98 1.09 17.15
N GLU A 197 -3.02 0.86 17.94
CA GLU A 197 -3.08 1.32 19.34
C GLU A 197 -2.03 0.64 20.23
N SER A 198 -1.54 -0.55 19.85
CA SER A 198 -0.43 -1.24 20.54
C SER A 198 0.95 -0.68 20.21
N LEU A 199 1.09 0.11 19.13
CA LEU A 199 2.38 0.63 18.70
C LEU A 199 2.87 1.78 19.60
N PRO A 200 4.19 1.83 19.87
CA PRO A 200 4.78 2.95 20.59
C PRO A 200 4.70 4.25 19.79
N GLU A 201 4.39 5.35 20.48
CA GLU A 201 4.45 6.68 19.90
C GLU A 201 5.90 7.15 19.80
N LYS A 202 6.30 7.64 18.62
CA LYS A 202 7.64 8.21 18.42
C LYS A 202 7.60 9.32 17.38
N LYS A 203 7.93 10.53 17.81
CA LYS A 203 7.97 11.70 16.93
C LYS A 203 9.06 11.56 15.85
N ILE A 204 8.72 12.00 14.65
CA ILE A 204 9.62 12.10 13.51
C ILE A 204 9.30 13.40 12.77
N SER A 205 10.28 13.99 12.09
CA SER A 205 10.02 15.18 11.29
C SER A 205 9.27 14.81 10.01
N ILE A 206 8.29 15.63 9.60
CA ILE A 206 7.58 15.44 8.32
C ILE A 206 8.54 15.50 7.14
N THR A 207 9.57 16.35 7.20
CA THR A 207 10.62 16.41 6.18
C THR A 207 11.36 15.08 6.03
N THR A 208 11.64 14.38 7.13
CA THR A 208 12.26 13.05 7.09
C THR A 208 11.31 12.03 6.49
N LEU A 209 10.03 12.01 6.89
CA LEU A 209 9.03 11.12 6.30
C LEU A 209 8.92 11.35 4.78
N ALA A 210 8.70 12.59 4.37
CA ALA A 210 8.49 12.95 2.96
C ALA A 210 9.69 12.62 2.06
N ASN A 211 10.92 12.73 2.57
CA ASN A 211 12.13 12.56 1.77
C ASN A 211 12.72 11.14 1.82
N SER A 212 12.44 10.38 2.89
CA SER A 212 13.14 9.12 3.15
C SER A 212 12.21 7.91 3.22
N TYR A 213 10.89 8.10 3.31
CA TYR A 213 9.95 7.01 3.48
C TYR A 213 9.05 6.84 2.26
N LYS A 214 8.72 5.58 1.97
CA LYS A 214 7.64 5.23 1.07
C LYS A 214 6.32 5.31 1.84
N ILE A 215 5.54 6.36 1.60
CA ILE A 215 4.27 6.63 2.30
C ILE A 215 3.10 6.10 1.46
N ILE A 216 2.22 5.30 2.06
CA ILE A 216 0.97 4.80 1.46
C ILE A 216 -0.22 5.32 2.25
N GLY A 217 -1.15 5.99 1.57
CA GLY A 217 -2.40 6.45 2.17
C GLY A 217 -3.47 5.37 2.19
N LEU A 218 -4.17 5.23 3.32
CA LEU A 218 -5.28 4.29 3.56
C LEU A 218 -6.67 4.91 3.32
#